data_AF-A0A927U514-F1
#
_entry.id   AF-A0A927U514-F1
#
_cell.length_a   1.000
_cell.length_b   1.000
_cell.length_c   1.000
_cell.angle_alpha   90.00
_cell.angle_beta   90.00
_cell.angle_gamma   90.00
#
_symmetry.space_group_name_H-M   'P 1'
#
loop_
_entity.id
_entity.type
_entity.pdbx_description
1 polymer ?
#
loop_
_entity_poly.entity_id
_entity_poly.type
_entity_poly.pdbx_seq_one_letter_code
_entity_poly.pdbx_strand_id
1 'polypeptide(L)'
;MSRIRVLDVTLRDGGCVNDFNFGSDYMEKILAAQEAANIDIIEMGYIDDKDGSEMGRTKYINDQVITKNFLKHKKPGAKYVAMIDYGKFDVKNLAPRNENTIDGIRMAFHKKDRFNMIELAKIIMEKGYEFYIQPMITMRYSDAELLELIETVNTKLSDASGFYIVDSFGEMRPNDMERIMNLVDHNLVSSMPLGFHSHNNLQLSYSNAISMLQFPTTREIMLDSSIMGMGKGAGNLNTELLLEHLNLFYGTEYNVPPLLDVMDKVINQLHDEFYWGYAPEYYLSSANHCTPSYASFFYNKHMLPIDQVGELLGRLAEEKKISFDKAYAEEVYLEYNKSKTVDDANVVADIKSAIAGKKVLLLAPGRSVAGAMDEIKNYVADDSVFTIGLNNDFDLALDYILTTRAEAYNDAVTEGKNVIVPSNISKGGRGNVMVLDYSKWIEVDEQTHDSASVIAMNLLRKCEVKEIMLAGFDGFSVDINENYFDASMRHPYNAEEAQKRNEYYKQFFAKVKAEGVNVEFITPSKYE
;
A
#
# COMPACT_ATOMS: atom_id res chain seq x y z
N MET A 1 -6.86 33.97 21.97
CA MET A 1 -6.66 32.58 21.52
C MET A 1 -5.96 32.63 20.17
N SER A 2 -5.08 31.67 19.90
CA SER A 2 -4.53 31.45 18.56
C SER A 2 -5.67 31.22 17.56
N ARG A 3 -5.51 31.70 16.33
CA ARG A 3 -6.45 31.37 15.25
C ARG A 3 -6.20 29.92 14.84
N ILE A 4 -7.25 29.11 14.77
CA ILE A 4 -7.19 27.72 14.29
C ILE A 4 -7.88 27.67 12.93
N ARG A 5 -7.31 26.91 11.99
CA ARG A 5 -7.92 26.61 10.70
C ARG A 5 -7.83 25.11 10.40
N VAL A 6 -8.80 24.63 9.67
CA VAL A 6 -8.85 23.25 9.17
C VAL A 6 -8.57 23.25 7.68
N LEU A 7 -7.64 22.38 7.27
CA LEU A 7 -7.32 22.13 5.88
C LEU A 7 -7.74 20.72 5.51
N ASP A 8 -8.76 20.57 4.66
CA ASP A 8 -9.23 19.25 4.25
C ASP A 8 -8.46 18.73 3.03
N VAL A 9 -7.88 17.53 3.15
CA VAL A 9 -7.04 16.86 2.15
C VAL A 9 -7.71 15.67 1.48
N THR A 10 -9.03 15.50 1.61
CA THR A 10 -9.77 14.34 1.04
C THR A 10 -9.54 14.20 -0.46
N LEU A 11 -9.60 15.30 -1.21
CA LEU A 11 -9.43 15.31 -2.67
C LEU A 11 -7.96 15.17 -3.12
N ARG A 12 -7.00 15.20 -2.19
CA ARG A 12 -5.57 15.04 -2.47
C ARG A 12 -4.98 13.79 -1.84
N ASP A 13 -4.83 13.77 -0.52
CA ASP A 13 -4.27 12.61 0.18
C ASP A 13 -5.22 11.42 0.09
N GLY A 14 -6.53 11.68 0.24
CA GLY A 14 -7.55 10.65 0.00
C GLY A 14 -7.48 10.09 -1.42
N GLY A 15 -7.05 10.89 -2.40
CA GLY A 15 -6.80 10.42 -3.76
C GLY A 15 -5.73 9.32 -3.86
N CYS A 16 -4.83 9.18 -2.89
CA CYS A 16 -3.87 8.08 -2.90
C CYS A 16 -4.52 6.69 -2.76
N VAL A 17 -5.76 6.62 -2.28
CA VAL A 17 -6.51 5.37 -2.07
C VAL A 17 -7.06 4.81 -3.40
N ASN A 18 -7.48 5.68 -4.31
CA ASN A 18 -8.19 5.33 -5.55
C ASN A 18 -7.50 5.87 -6.81
N ASP A 19 -6.18 6.09 -6.76
CA ASP A 19 -5.38 6.70 -7.84
C ASP A 19 -5.94 8.05 -8.34
N PHE A 20 -6.42 8.84 -7.39
CA PHE A 20 -7.02 10.16 -7.59
C PHE A 20 -8.29 10.13 -8.47
N ASN A 21 -8.83 8.95 -8.74
CA ASN A 21 -9.96 8.74 -9.64
C ASN A 21 -11.26 8.59 -8.86
N PHE A 22 -11.78 9.72 -8.37
CA PHE A 22 -13.08 9.76 -7.69
C PHE A 22 -14.26 9.72 -8.67
N GLY A 23 -14.05 10.16 -9.92
CA GLY A 23 -15.14 10.48 -10.85
C GLY A 23 -15.80 11.84 -10.55
N SER A 24 -16.26 12.53 -11.59
CA SER A 24 -16.70 13.94 -11.49
C SER A 24 -17.83 14.18 -10.49
N ASP A 25 -18.82 13.28 -10.44
CA ASP A 25 -19.95 13.40 -9.51
C ASP A 25 -19.50 13.33 -8.05
N TYR A 26 -18.57 12.42 -7.72
CA TYR A 26 -18.07 12.29 -6.34
C TYR A 26 -17.16 13.45 -5.97
N MET A 27 -16.30 13.90 -6.91
CA MET A 27 -15.49 15.11 -6.71
C MET A 27 -16.37 16.32 -6.35
N GLU A 28 -17.44 16.57 -7.13
CA GLU A 28 -18.36 17.69 -6.90
C GLU A 28 -19.12 17.56 -5.56
N LYS A 29 -19.59 16.35 -5.21
CA LYS A 29 -20.26 16.11 -3.92
C LYS A 29 -19.33 16.32 -2.72
N ILE A 30 -18.09 15.84 -2.81
CA ILE A 30 -17.07 16.03 -1.77
C ILE A 30 -16.76 17.51 -1.59
N LEU A 31 -16.49 18.23 -2.69
CA LEU A 31 -16.23 19.67 -2.66
C LEU A 31 -17.40 20.46 -2.04
N ALA A 32 -18.62 20.17 -2.49
CA ALA A 32 -19.82 20.82 -1.97
C ALA A 32 -20.02 20.56 -0.47
N ALA A 33 -19.71 19.35 0.01
CA ALA A 33 -19.78 19.01 1.43
C ALA A 33 -18.71 19.74 2.25
N GLN A 34 -17.46 19.79 1.78
CA GLN A 34 -16.36 20.54 2.43
C GLN A 34 -16.71 22.03 2.51
N GLU A 35 -17.20 22.61 1.41
CA GLU A 35 -17.67 23.99 1.39
C GLU A 35 -18.82 24.20 2.36
N ALA A 36 -19.88 23.39 2.31
CA ALA A 36 -21.04 23.49 3.20
C ALA A 36 -20.68 23.29 4.68
N ALA A 37 -19.58 22.58 4.97
CA ALA A 37 -19.04 22.39 6.31
C ALA A 37 -18.24 23.59 6.84
N ASN A 38 -18.03 24.61 6.02
CA ASN A 38 -17.22 25.79 6.31
C ASN A 38 -15.74 25.44 6.58
N ILE A 39 -15.20 24.45 5.88
CA ILE A 39 -13.75 24.17 5.89
C ILE A 39 -12.99 25.43 5.43
N ASP A 40 -11.93 25.81 6.15
CA ASP A 40 -11.17 27.04 5.85
C ASP A 40 -10.33 26.91 4.58
N ILE A 41 -9.70 25.75 4.38
CA ILE A 41 -8.80 25.49 3.26
C ILE A 41 -9.10 24.11 2.68
N ILE A 42 -9.34 24.03 1.37
CA ILE A 42 -9.63 22.78 0.68
C ILE A 42 -8.48 22.47 -0.28
N GLU A 43 -7.85 21.31 -0.11
CA GLU A 43 -6.79 20.86 -1.01
C GLU A 43 -7.38 20.14 -2.22
N MET A 44 -7.31 20.80 -3.36
CA MET A 44 -7.99 20.43 -4.59
C MET A 44 -7.32 19.28 -5.34
N GLY A 45 -6.23 18.72 -4.83
CA GLY A 45 -5.52 17.61 -5.45
C GLY A 45 -4.03 17.86 -5.62
N TYR A 46 -3.45 17.15 -6.57
CA TYR A 46 -2.01 17.03 -6.78
C TYR A 46 -1.63 17.44 -8.21
N ILE A 47 -0.54 18.17 -8.41
CA ILE A 47 -0.07 18.59 -9.74
C ILE A 47 1.21 17.85 -10.10
N ASP A 48 1.23 17.22 -11.29
CA ASP A 48 2.32 16.40 -11.80
C ASP A 48 2.39 16.54 -13.34
N ASP A 49 3.50 17.03 -13.89
CA ASP A 49 3.62 17.27 -15.33
C ASP A 49 3.88 16.00 -16.16
N LYS A 50 4.07 14.84 -15.52
CA LYS A 50 4.33 13.56 -16.19
C LYS A 50 3.15 12.61 -16.11
N ASP A 51 2.49 12.56 -14.94
CA ASP A 51 1.40 11.61 -14.65
C ASP A 51 0.07 12.30 -14.30
N GLY A 52 0.01 13.62 -14.47
CA GLY A 52 -1.21 14.39 -14.31
C GLY A 52 -2.19 14.20 -15.48
N SER A 53 -3.48 14.35 -15.19
CA SER A 53 -4.58 14.19 -16.15
C SER A 53 -5.27 15.52 -16.42
N GLU A 54 -5.91 15.65 -17.59
CA GLU A 54 -6.74 16.81 -17.90
C GLU A 54 -8.17 16.67 -17.35
N MET A 55 -8.68 15.47 -17.12
CA MET A 55 -10.05 15.23 -16.64
C MET A 55 -10.12 13.96 -15.79
N GLY A 56 -11.17 13.85 -14.98
CA GLY A 56 -11.55 12.62 -14.27
C GLY A 56 -10.72 12.28 -13.02
N ARG A 57 -9.50 12.81 -12.88
CA ARG A 57 -8.65 12.63 -11.70
C ARG A 57 -8.37 13.94 -10.98
N THR A 58 -8.20 13.88 -9.66
CA THR A 58 -7.64 14.98 -8.85
C THR A 58 -6.10 15.01 -8.84
N LYS A 59 -5.50 14.35 -9.84
CA LYS A 59 -4.09 14.47 -10.21
C LYS A 59 -4.01 15.19 -11.55
N TYR A 60 -3.54 16.43 -11.55
CA TYR A 60 -3.64 17.36 -12.68
C TYR A 60 -2.30 17.55 -13.38
N ILE A 61 -2.34 17.70 -14.70
CA ILE A 61 -1.14 18.00 -15.49
C ILE A 61 -0.61 19.42 -15.23
N ASN A 62 -1.48 20.35 -14.80
CA ASN A 62 -1.14 21.71 -14.38
C ASN A 62 -2.28 22.34 -13.54
N ASP A 63 -2.03 23.51 -12.96
CA ASP A 63 -2.98 24.26 -12.12
C ASP A 63 -4.25 24.72 -12.86
N GLN A 64 -4.12 25.01 -14.16
CA GLN A 64 -5.20 25.57 -14.97
C GLN A 64 -6.34 24.56 -15.14
N VAL A 65 -6.03 23.26 -15.18
CA VAL A 65 -7.02 22.18 -15.26
C VAL A 65 -7.99 22.22 -14.08
N ILE A 66 -7.50 22.51 -12.87
CA ILE A 66 -8.31 22.56 -11.64
C ILE A 66 -9.46 23.56 -11.83
N THR A 67 -9.12 24.78 -12.24
CA THR A 67 -10.08 25.87 -12.46
C THR A 67 -10.97 25.60 -13.67
N LYS A 68 -10.38 25.07 -14.75
CA LYS A 68 -11.10 24.82 -15.99
C LYS A 68 -12.14 23.73 -15.84
N ASN A 69 -11.91 22.71 -15.01
CA ASN A 69 -12.73 21.50 -15.02
C ASN A 69 -13.45 21.21 -13.70
N PHE A 70 -13.00 21.76 -12.56
CA PHE A 70 -13.55 21.40 -11.26
C PHE A 70 -13.89 22.63 -10.39
N LEU A 71 -12.91 23.48 -10.05
CA LEU A 71 -13.12 24.69 -9.25
C LEU A 71 -13.67 25.84 -10.12
N LYS A 72 -14.95 25.75 -10.50
CA LYS A 72 -15.61 26.76 -11.35
C LYS A 72 -15.87 28.07 -10.63
N HIS A 73 -16.20 27.98 -9.34
CA HIS A 73 -16.52 29.10 -8.47
C HIS A 73 -15.92 28.84 -7.10
N LYS A 74 -15.53 29.91 -6.42
CA LYS A 74 -14.96 29.86 -5.07
C LYS A 74 -16.01 30.30 -4.07
N LYS A 75 -16.18 29.53 -3.00
CA LYS A 75 -16.98 29.92 -1.85
C LYS A 75 -16.27 31.08 -1.13
N PRO A 76 -16.94 32.22 -0.88
CA PRO A 76 -16.38 33.31 -0.10
C PRO A 76 -15.92 32.83 1.29
N GLY A 77 -14.69 33.19 1.66
CA GLY A 77 -14.10 32.84 2.95
C GLY A 77 -13.31 31.53 2.97
N ALA A 78 -13.51 30.64 1.98
CA ALA A 78 -12.70 29.44 1.81
C ALA A 78 -11.48 29.71 0.92
N LYS A 79 -10.38 29.00 1.18
CA LYS A 79 -9.19 28.98 0.33
C LYS A 79 -9.05 27.63 -0.36
N TYR A 80 -8.45 27.65 -1.55
CA TYR A 80 -8.26 26.44 -2.34
C TYR A 80 -6.78 26.28 -2.64
N VAL A 81 -6.21 25.12 -2.38
CA VAL A 81 -4.77 24.88 -2.54
C VAL A 81 -4.51 23.59 -3.30
N ALA A 82 -3.32 23.42 -3.86
CA ALA A 82 -2.92 22.16 -4.49
C ALA A 82 -1.49 21.77 -4.06
N MET A 83 -1.19 20.47 -4.09
CA MET A 83 0.12 19.93 -3.72
C MET A 83 1.01 19.72 -4.95
N ILE A 84 2.30 20.01 -4.81
CA ILE A 84 3.37 19.64 -5.75
C ILE A 84 4.52 18.99 -4.96
N ASP A 85 5.01 17.82 -5.38
CA ASP A 85 6.31 17.31 -4.93
C ASP A 85 7.43 18.00 -5.71
N TYR A 86 8.50 18.34 -4.99
CA TYR A 86 9.75 18.78 -5.58
C TYR A 86 10.23 17.81 -6.67
N GLY A 87 10.45 18.33 -7.88
CA GLY A 87 10.94 17.59 -9.03
C GLY A 87 9.88 16.88 -9.90
N LYS A 88 8.60 16.93 -9.53
CA LYS A 88 7.49 16.36 -10.33
C LYS A 88 6.70 17.37 -11.16
N PHE A 89 6.99 18.65 -11.00
CA PHE A 89 6.37 19.72 -11.79
C PHE A 89 7.33 20.89 -11.95
N ASP A 90 7.49 21.41 -13.17
CA ASP A 90 8.19 22.67 -13.39
C ASP A 90 7.31 23.87 -13.00
N VAL A 91 7.59 24.46 -11.82
CA VAL A 91 6.85 25.61 -11.27
C VAL A 91 6.82 26.83 -12.18
N LYS A 92 7.71 26.93 -13.18
CA LYS A 92 7.66 28.00 -14.18
C LYS A 92 6.40 27.94 -15.03
N ASN A 93 5.84 26.74 -15.21
CA ASN A 93 4.62 26.49 -15.97
C ASN A 93 3.33 26.86 -15.22
N LEU A 94 3.39 27.21 -13.92
CA LEU A 94 2.23 27.73 -13.21
C LEU A 94 1.72 29.01 -13.87
N ALA A 95 0.41 29.13 -14.08
CA ALA A 95 -0.17 30.41 -14.48
C ALA A 95 -0.05 31.44 -13.35
N PRO A 96 0.07 32.75 -13.64
CA PRO A 96 -0.08 33.77 -12.60
C PRO A 96 -1.43 33.63 -11.89
N ARG A 97 -1.41 33.70 -10.56
CA ARG A 97 -2.63 33.61 -9.76
C ARG A 97 -3.58 34.75 -10.09
N ASN A 98 -4.87 34.44 -10.17
CA ASN A 98 -5.94 35.44 -10.20
C ASN A 98 -7.09 35.04 -9.27
N GLU A 99 -8.18 35.80 -9.29
CA GLU A 99 -9.34 35.56 -8.42
C GLU A 99 -10.04 34.21 -8.64
N ASN A 100 -9.96 33.65 -9.84
CA ASN A 100 -10.62 32.40 -10.22
C ASN A 100 -9.75 31.17 -10.00
N THR A 101 -8.42 31.33 -9.91
CA THR A 101 -7.51 30.20 -9.68
C THR A 101 -7.50 29.77 -8.21
N ILE A 102 -6.86 28.64 -7.94
CA ILE A 102 -6.46 28.26 -6.58
C ILE A 102 -5.63 29.37 -5.92
N ASP A 103 -5.66 29.43 -4.60
CA ASP A 103 -5.02 30.44 -3.77
C ASP A 103 -3.57 30.14 -3.45
N GLY A 104 -3.22 28.86 -3.32
CA GLY A 104 -1.89 28.47 -2.85
C GLY A 104 -1.39 27.14 -3.34
N ILE A 105 -0.07 26.98 -3.23
CA ILE A 105 0.65 25.76 -3.53
C ILE A 105 1.32 25.26 -2.25
N ARG A 106 1.14 23.98 -1.98
CA ARG A 106 1.81 23.26 -0.92
C ARG A 106 2.92 22.46 -1.57
N MET A 107 4.17 22.66 -1.15
CA MET A 107 5.31 21.97 -1.76
C MET A 107 5.89 20.95 -0.81
N ALA A 108 5.71 19.68 -1.15
CA ALA A 108 6.32 18.54 -0.48
C ALA A 108 7.74 18.29 -1.00
N PHE A 109 8.68 18.07 -0.09
CA PHE A 109 10.07 17.79 -0.44
C PHE A 109 10.71 16.88 0.59
N HIS A 110 11.67 16.07 0.14
CA HIS A 110 12.49 15.27 1.03
C HIS A 110 13.63 16.11 1.61
N LYS A 111 14.17 15.64 2.74
CA LYS A 111 15.31 16.24 3.46
C LYS A 111 16.49 16.64 2.58
N LYS A 112 16.82 15.85 1.55
CA LYS A 112 17.93 16.13 0.62
C LYS A 112 17.68 17.37 -0.25
N ASP A 113 16.41 17.72 -0.48
CA ASP A 113 15.98 18.80 -1.39
C ASP A 113 15.64 20.11 -0.66
N ARG A 114 15.76 20.12 0.68
CA ARG A 114 15.31 21.22 1.56
C ARG A 114 15.90 22.60 1.25
N PHE A 115 17.07 22.66 0.63
CA PHE A 115 17.70 23.92 0.20
C PHE A 115 17.41 24.27 -1.25
N ASN A 116 17.23 23.27 -2.10
CA ASN A 116 17.00 23.47 -3.53
C ASN A 116 15.57 23.97 -3.80
N MET A 117 14.61 23.60 -2.94
CA MET A 117 13.21 24.04 -3.05
C MET A 117 13.01 25.56 -2.93
N ILE A 118 13.96 26.30 -2.34
CA ILE A 118 13.81 27.73 -2.03
C ILE A 118 13.60 28.57 -3.29
N GLU A 119 14.33 28.27 -4.37
CA GLU A 119 14.18 28.99 -5.63
C GLU A 119 12.77 28.78 -6.21
N LEU A 120 12.28 27.53 -6.17
CA LEU A 120 10.96 27.19 -6.67
C LEU A 120 9.86 27.85 -5.83
N ALA A 121 10.03 27.89 -4.51
CA ALA A 121 9.14 28.58 -3.57
C ALA A 121 9.01 30.07 -3.92
N LYS A 122 10.12 30.74 -4.23
CA LYS A 122 10.10 32.15 -4.63
C LYS A 122 9.34 32.36 -5.94
N ILE A 123 9.54 31.50 -6.94
CA ILE A 123 8.80 31.58 -8.21
C ILE A 123 7.29 31.44 -7.97
N ILE A 124 6.87 30.53 -7.09
CA ILE A 124 5.46 30.35 -6.72
C ILE A 124 4.89 31.62 -6.08
N MET A 125 5.60 32.20 -5.11
CA MET A 125 5.17 33.43 -4.43
C MET A 125 5.17 34.65 -5.36
N GLU A 126 6.15 34.76 -6.27
CA GLU A 126 6.21 35.82 -7.29
C GLU A 126 5.04 35.74 -8.28
N LYS A 127 4.53 34.54 -8.55
CA LYS A 127 3.28 34.33 -9.31
C LYS A 127 2.01 34.66 -8.52
N GLY A 128 2.15 35.04 -7.25
CA GLY A 128 1.08 35.52 -6.39
C GLY A 128 0.40 34.46 -5.53
N TYR A 129 0.86 33.20 -5.57
CA TYR A 129 0.29 32.12 -4.77
C TYR A 129 0.76 32.18 -3.32
N GLU A 130 -0.13 31.81 -2.40
CA GLU A 130 0.24 31.42 -1.04
C GLU A 130 1.14 30.19 -1.09
N PHE A 131 2.21 30.17 -0.30
CA PHE A 131 3.18 29.07 -0.32
C PHE A 131 3.23 28.35 1.03
N TYR A 132 3.06 27.03 1.02
CA TYR A 132 3.09 26.20 2.23
C TYR A 132 4.24 25.21 2.15
N ILE A 133 5.08 25.20 3.18
CA ILE A 133 6.33 24.42 3.25
C ILE A 133 6.03 23.05 3.88
N GLN A 134 6.21 21.96 3.13
CA GLN A 134 5.91 20.59 3.58
C GLN A 134 7.18 19.70 3.62
N PRO A 135 7.99 19.78 4.69
CA PRO A 135 9.14 18.91 4.87
C PRO A 135 8.66 17.49 5.20
N MET A 136 8.68 16.59 4.22
CA MET A 136 8.21 15.22 4.39
C MET A 136 9.06 14.47 5.43
N ILE A 137 8.39 13.62 6.21
CA ILE A 137 9.01 12.77 7.23
C ILE A 137 9.82 13.61 8.22
N THR A 138 9.18 14.61 8.85
CA THR A 138 9.84 15.55 9.78
C THR A 138 10.61 14.83 10.89
N MET A 139 10.13 13.66 11.32
CA MET A 139 10.78 12.78 12.31
C MET A 139 12.17 12.25 11.91
N ARG A 140 12.61 12.40 10.65
CA ARG A 140 13.95 12.00 10.18
C ARG A 140 14.97 13.14 10.14
N TYR A 141 14.56 14.34 10.54
CA TYR A 141 15.49 15.43 10.79
C TYR A 141 16.05 15.28 12.21
N SER A 142 17.37 15.34 12.35
CA SER A 142 17.94 15.66 13.65
C SER A 142 17.53 17.08 14.06
N ASP A 143 17.60 17.38 15.35
CA ASP A 143 17.27 18.72 15.87
C ASP A 143 18.09 19.81 15.14
N ALA A 144 19.38 19.57 14.91
CA ALA A 144 20.25 20.50 14.19
C ALA A 144 19.81 20.74 12.74
N GLU A 145 19.41 19.69 12.02
CA GLU A 145 18.96 19.81 10.62
C GLU A 145 17.58 20.48 10.52
N LEU A 146 16.70 20.25 11.50
CA LEU A 146 15.41 20.94 11.57
C LEU A 146 15.61 22.43 11.86
N LEU A 147 16.50 22.78 12.80
CA LEU A 147 16.86 24.17 13.09
C LEU A 147 17.52 24.87 11.88
N GLU A 148 18.37 24.16 11.14
CA GLU A 148 18.97 24.67 9.90
C GLU A 148 17.91 24.97 8.83
N LEU A 149 16.92 24.10 8.67
CA LEU A 149 15.78 24.34 7.80
C LEU A 149 14.96 25.55 8.28
N ILE A 150 14.67 25.64 9.58
CA ILE A 150 13.92 26.77 10.15
C ILE A 150 14.64 28.10 9.92
N GLU A 151 15.96 28.16 10.14
CA GLU A 151 16.74 29.36 9.90
C GLU A 151 16.71 29.76 8.42
N THR A 152 16.76 28.77 7.53
CA THR A 152 16.62 29.00 6.09
C THR A 152 15.24 29.57 5.74
N VAL A 153 14.17 29.03 6.34
CA VAL A 153 12.81 29.54 6.16
C VAL A 153 12.70 30.97 6.69
N ASN A 154 13.20 31.23 7.89
CA ASN A 154 13.19 32.57 8.50
C ASN A 154 13.90 33.61 7.63
N THR A 155 15.02 33.24 7.00
CA THR A 155 15.83 34.20 6.24
C THR A 155 15.45 34.31 4.76
N LYS A 156 14.83 33.29 4.16
CA LYS A 156 14.57 33.23 2.72
C LYS A 156 13.10 33.12 2.33
N LEU A 157 12.25 32.65 3.23
CA LEU A 157 10.83 32.34 3.00
C LEU A 157 9.95 32.83 4.16
N SER A 158 10.32 33.95 4.81
CA SER A 158 9.58 34.52 5.95
C SER A 158 8.14 34.89 5.62
N ASP A 159 7.86 35.13 4.34
CA ASP A 159 6.56 35.53 3.81
C ASP A 159 5.71 34.32 3.35
N ALA A 160 6.20 33.09 3.55
CA ALA A 160 5.41 31.89 3.30
C ALA A 160 4.15 31.86 4.18
N SER A 161 3.13 31.17 3.71
CA SER A 161 1.80 31.12 4.33
C SER A 161 1.67 30.01 5.37
N GLY A 162 2.66 29.13 5.49
CA GLY A 162 2.76 28.19 6.59
C GLY A 162 3.95 27.25 6.50
N PHE A 163 4.43 26.82 7.66
CA PHE A 163 5.41 25.74 7.81
C PHE A 163 4.72 24.54 8.43
N TYR A 164 4.90 23.34 7.88
CA TYR A 164 4.24 22.14 8.38
C TYR A 164 5.19 21.18 9.11
N ILE A 165 4.65 20.55 10.14
CA ILE A 165 5.15 19.31 10.72
C ILE A 165 4.41 18.17 10.02
N VAL A 166 5.13 17.22 9.41
CA VAL A 166 4.56 16.15 8.59
C VAL A 166 4.97 14.77 9.14
N ASP A 167 4.01 14.07 9.75
CA ASP A 167 4.14 12.68 10.22
C ASP A 167 3.76 11.68 9.12
N SER A 168 4.56 11.65 8.05
CA SER A 168 4.30 10.86 6.84
C SER A 168 4.19 9.34 7.07
N PHE A 169 4.77 8.82 8.16
CA PHE A 169 4.73 7.40 8.51
C PHE A 169 3.76 7.09 9.65
N GLY A 170 3.00 8.07 10.15
CA GLY A 170 2.04 7.88 11.23
C GLY A 170 2.69 7.31 12.50
N GLU A 171 3.95 7.66 12.74
CA GLU A 171 4.79 7.09 13.81
C GLU A 171 4.95 8.03 15.01
N MET A 172 4.54 9.30 14.86
CA MET A 172 4.73 10.32 15.88
C MET A 172 3.89 10.01 17.12
N ARG A 173 4.50 10.17 18.30
CA ARG A 173 3.84 10.02 19.60
C ARG A 173 3.72 11.38 20.30
N PRO A 174 2.90 11.50 21.37
CA PRO A 174 2.75 12.76 22.09
C PRO A 174 4.07 13.41 22.55
N ASN A 175 5.03 12.61 23.03
CA ASN A 175 6.35 13.13 23.43
C ASN A 175 7.16 13.67 22.23
N ASP A 176 7.04 13.03 21.06
CA ASP A 176 7.68 13.51 19.84
C ASP A 176 7.04 14.81 19.37
N MET A 177 5.71 14.89 19.45
CA MET A 177 4.96 16.10 19.12
C MET A 177 5.37 17.25 20.03
N GLU A 178 5.46 17.02 21.34
CA GLU A 178 5.95 18.03 22.30
C GLU A 178 7.37 18.50 21.95
N ARG A 179 8.30 17.58 21.68
CA ARG A 179 9.68 17.92 21.30
C ARG A 179 9.72 18.78 20.02
N ILE A 180 9.04 18.34 18.97
CA ILE A 180 9.03 19.03 17.66
C ILE A 180 8.35 20.38 17.77
N MET A 181 7.21 20.47 18.49
CA MET A 181 6.54 21.74 18.75
C MET A 181 7.46 22.72 19.49
N ASN A 182 8.17 22.27 20.53
CA ASN A 182 9.14 23.12 21.22
C ASN A 182 10.23 23.63 20.28
N LEU A 183 10.80 22.79 19.42
CA LEU A 183 11.83 23.21 18.47
C LEU A 183 11.28 24.22 17.44
N VAL A 184 10.14 23.91 16.82
CA VAL A 184 9.59 24.74 15.74
C VAL A 184 9.03 26.05 16.28
N ASP A 185 8.23 26.01 17.34
CA ASP A 185 7.57 27.21 17.88
C ASP A 185 8.56 28.26 18.41
N HIS A 186 9.65 27.84 19.05
CA HIS A 186 10.64 28.77 19.61
C HIS A 186 11.56 29.40 18.55
N ASN A 187 11.81 28.70 17.43
CA ASN A 187 12.86 29.11 16.48
C ASN A 187 12.30 29.66 15.15
N LEU A 188 11.09 29.29 14.77
CA LEU A 188 10.46 29.80 13.55
C LEU A 188 10.05 31.27 13.73
N VAL A 189 10.06 32.07 12.67
CA VAL A 189 9.63 33.48 12.74
C VAL A 189 8.19 33.56 13.27
N SER A 190 7.93 34.38 14.29
CA SER A 190 6.68 34.34 15.09
C SER A 190 5.39 34.58 14.31
N SER A 191 5.48 35.22 13.14
CA SER A 191 4.35 35.46 12.24
C SER A 191 3.96 34.24 11.40
N MET A 192 4.83 33.23 11.28
CA MET A 192 4.59 32.05 10.43
C MET A 192 3.53 31.14 11.06
N PRO A 193 2.42 30.86 10.34
CA PRO A 193 1.46 29.82 10.74
C PRO A 193 2.11 28.44 10.78
N LEU A 194 1.71 27.62 11.76
CA LEU A 194 2.22 26.27 11.93
C LEU A 194 1.15 25.26 11.53
N GLY A 195 1.47 24.44 10.54
CA GLY A 195 0.64 23.35 10.06
C GLY A 195 1.04 22.00 10.65
N PHE A 196 0.09 21.08 10.76
CA PHE A 196 0.35 19.69 11.10
C PHE A 196 -0.43 18.74 10.20
N HIS A 197 0.28 17.79 9.61
CA HIS A 197 -0.26 16.73 8.78
C HIS A 197 0.20 15.38 9.35
N SER A 198 -0.74 14.47 9.62
CA SER A 198 -0.44 13.19 10.26
C SER A 198 -1.30 12.05 9.76
N HIS A 199 -0.74 10.84 9.87
CA HIS A 199 -1.39 9.59 9.48
C HIS A 199 -1.75 8.71 10.69
N ASN A 200 -2.72 7.83 10.49
CA ASN A 200 -3.32 6.98 11.50
C ASN A 200 -2.72 5.57 11.59
N ASN A 201 -1.48 5.37 11.10
CA ASN A 201 -0.83 4.05 11.10
C ASN A 201 -0.69 3.47 12.52
N LEU A 202 -0.50 4.33 13.53
CA LEU A 202 -0.56 3.99 14.95
C LEU A 202 -1.86 4.45 15.65
N GLN A 203 -2.86 4.95 14.91
CA GLN A 203 -4.10 5.53 15.43
C GLN A 203 -3.88 6.73 16.39
N LEU A 204 -2.82 7.50 16.15
CA LEU A 204 -2.43 8.63 17.01
C LEU A 204 -2.67 10.01 16.39
N SER A 205 -3.18 10.09 15.15
CA SER A 205 -3.35 11.37 14.45
C SER A 205 -4.25 12.34 15.23
N TYR A 206 -5.42 11.86 15.70
CA TYR A 206 -6.33 12.66 16.53
C TYR A 206 -5.68 13.10 17.85
N SER A 207 -5.04 12.16 18.57
CA SER A 207 -4.34 12.45 19.83
C SER A 207 -3.24 13.51 19.67
N ASN A 208 -2.43 13.41 18.62
CA ASN A 208 -1.37 14.36 18.33
C ASN A 208 -1.91 15.74 17.90
N ALA A 209 -3.02 15.78 17.15
CA ALA A 209 -3.70 17.04 16.82
C ALA A 209 -4.23 17.75 18.07
N ILE A 210 -4.84 17.02 19.02
CA ILE A 210 -5.26 17.59 20.30
C ILE A 210 -4.04 18.08 21.10
N SER A 211 -2.94 17.33 21.09
CA SER A 211 -1.69 17.74 21.75
C SER A 211 -1.14 19.06 21.17
N MET A 212 -1.23 19.26 19.85
CA MET A 212 -0.88 20.52 19.18
C MET A 212 -1.80 21.67 19.61
N LEU A 213 -3.12 21.43 19.65
CA LEU A 213 -4.12 22.44 20.02
C LEU A 213 -3.99 22.87 21.49
N GLN A 214 -3.45 22.00 22.35
CA GLN A 214 -3.18 22.29 23.75
C GLN A 214 -1.81 22.93 23.99
N PHE A 215 -0.93 22.94 22.99
CA PHE A 215 0.39 23.53 23.09
C PHE A 215 0.28 25.07 23.27
N PRO A 216 0.97 25.67 24.24
CA PRO A 216 0.83 27.10 24.54
C PRO A 216 1.59 27.97 23.52
N THR A 217 0.97 28.23 22.38
CA THR A 217 1.51 29.09 21.30
C THR A 217 0.58 30.25 20.96
N THR A 218 1.16 31.36 20.48
CA THR A 218 0.42 32.50 19.94
C THR A 218 0.23 32.44 18.42
N ARG A 219 0.81 31.43 17.75
CA ARG A 219 0.76 31.27 16.30
C ARG A 219 -0.63 30.88 15.81
N GLU A 220 -0.90 31.15 14.55
CA GLU A 220 -2.00 30.49 13.85
C GLU A 220 -1.65 29.00 13.66
N ILE A 221 -2.62 28.13 13.93
CA ILE A 221 -2.50 26.67 13.80
C ILE A 221 -3.35 26.20 12.62
N MET A 222 -2.79 25.35 11.78
CA MET A 222 -3.49 24.68 10.69
C MET A 222 -3.42 23.16 10.90
N LEU A 223 -4.55 22.49 10.87
CA LEU A 223 -4.62 21.04 10.99
C LEU A 223 -5.12 20.44 9.68
N ASP A 224 -4.32 19.55 9.10
CA ASP A 224 -4.77 18.75 7.98
C ASP A 224 -5.65 17.61 8.46
N SER A 225 -6.77 17.41 7.78
CA SER A 225 -7.67 16.29 8.01
C SER A 225 -8.34 15.84 6.72
N SER A 226 -8.95 14.67 6.71
CA SER A 226 -9.81 14.23 5.61
C SER A 226 -11.05 13.53 6.14
N ILE A 227 -12.10 13.55 5.34
CA ILE A 227 -13.39 12.95 5.65
C ILE A 227 -13.18 11.44 5.86
N MET A 228 -13.66 10.91 7.00
CA MET A 228 -13.45 9.52 7.40
C MET A 228 -11.96 9.11 7.46
N GLY A 229 -11.05 10.09 7.58
CA GLY A 229 -9.62 9.87 7.57
C GLY A 229 -9.10 9.32 6.23
N MET A 230 -9.83 9.49 5.12
CA MET A 230 -9.41 8.99 3.81
C MET A 230 -8.02 9.46 3.42
N GLY A 231 -7.08 8.54 3.18
CA GLY A 231 -5.69 8.90 2.94
C GLY A 231 -4.77 7.69 2.77
N LYS A 232 -3.51 7.98 2.45
CA LYS A 232 -2.47 6.95 2.32
C LYS A 232 -2.32 6.13 3.62
N GLY A 233 -2.04 4.83 3.47
CA GLY A 233 -1.79 3.93 4.60
C GLY A 233 -3.07 3.70 5.41
N ALA A 234 -2.98 3.86 6.73
CA ALA A 234 -4.16 3.74 7.59
C ALA A 234 -5.06 5.00 7.61
N GLY A 235 -4.78 5.99 6.75
CA GLY A 235 -5.55 7.22 6.65
C GLY A 235 -4.95 8.41 7.40
N ASN A 236 -5.66 9.53 7.39
CA ASN A 236 -5.31 10.80 8.04
C ASN A 236 -6.18 11.06 9.28
N LEU A 237 -5.96 12.22 9.92
CA LEU A 237 -6.90 12.80 10.88
C LEU A 237 -8.30 12.89 10.28
N ASN A 238 -9.30 12.40 11.00
CA ASN A 238 -10.71 12.50 10.62
C ASN A 238 -11.22 13.94 10.74
N THR A 239 -11.67 14.53 9.63
CA THR A 239 -12.21 15.90 9.59
C THR A 239 -13.42 16.03 10.52
N GLU A 240 -14.37 15.12 10.43
CA GLU A 240 -15.60 15.13 11.22
C GLU A 240 -15.36 15.11 12.73
N LEU A 241 -14.33 14.38 13.19
CA LEU A 241 -13.93 14.34 14.60
C LEU A 241 -13.24 15.63 15.02
N LEU A 242 -12.38 16.18 14.15
CA LEU A 242 -11.70 17.44 14.42
C LEU A 242 -12.68 18.61 14.53
N LEU A 243 -13.61 18.74 13.58
CA LEU A 243 -14.57 19.85 13.57
C LEU A 243 -15.46 19.85 14.82
N GLU A 244 -15.92 18.67 15.25
CA GLU A 244 -16.72 18.51 16.47
C GLU A 244 -15.93 18.97 17.71
N HIS A 245 -14.67 18.55 17.83
CA HIS A 245 -13.80 18.95 18.91
C HIS A 245 -13.59 20.47 18.97
N LEU A 246 -13.30 21.09 17.81
CA LEU A 246 -13.09 22.53 17.72
C LEU A 246 -14.35 23.31 18.11
N ASN A 247 -15.53 22.83 17.71
CA ASN A 247 -16.80 23.45 18.08
C ASN A 247 -17.05 23.36 19.60
N LEU A 248 -16.76 22.22 20.22
CA LEU A 248 -16.99 22.02 21.66
C LEU A 248 -16.02 22.82 22.55
N PHE A 249 -14.74 22.85 22.19
CA PHE A 249 -13.69 23.32 23.09
C PHE A 249 -13.03 24.64 22.67
N TYR A 250 -13.17 25.05 21.42
CA TYR A 250 -12.51 26.23 20.86
C TYR A 250 -13.49 27.29 20.32
N GLY A 251 -14.81 27.06 20.45
CA GLY A 251 -15.84 28.04 20.12
C GLY A 251 -15.96 28.34 18.63
N THR A 252 -15.59 27.39 17.77
CA THR A 252 -15.80 27.48 16.32
C THR A 252 -17.23 27.11 15.94
N GLU A 253 -17.62 27.40 14.70
CA GLU A 253 -18.97 27.16 14.17
C GLU A 253 -18.94 26.35 12.86
N TYR A 254 -18.07 25.34 12.80
CA TYR A 254 -18.03 24.43 11.65
C TYR A 254 -19.33 23.61 11.54
N ASN A 255 -19.78 23.34 10.32
CA ASN A 255 -21.03 22.64 10.07
C ASN A 255 -20.75 21.17 9.71
N VAL A 256 -20.82 20.27 10.69
CA VAL A 256 -20.46 18.84 10.50
C VAL A 256 -21.45 18.05 9.63
N PRO A 257 -22.80 18.23 9.70
CA PRO A 257 -23.77 17.39 8.98
C PRO A 257 -23.55 17.16 7.47
N PRO A 258 -23.12 18.14 6.65
CA PRO A 258 -22.77 17.90 5.24
C PRO A 258 -21.68 16.85 5.04
N LEU A 259 -20.71 16.75 5.96
CA LEU A 259 -19.68 15.72 5.89
C LEU A 259 -20.26 14.34 6.15
N LEU A 260 -21.19 14.21 7.11
CA LEU A 260 -21.85 12.93 7.40
C LEU A 260 -22.71 12.45 6.21
N ASP A 261 -23.35 13.38 5.50
CA ASP A 261 -24.14 13.06 4.31
C ASP A 261 -23.28 12.54 3.14
N VAL A 262 -22.12 13.18 2.88
CA VAL A 262 -21.20 12.70 1.85
C VAL A 262 -20.46 11.43 2.28
N MET A 263 -20.26 11.23 3.58
CA MET A 263 -19.73 9.96 4.11
C MET A 263 -20.64 8.79 3.71
N ASP A 264 -21.95 8.92 3.98
CA ASP A 264 -22.94 7.88 3.65
C ASP A 264 -23.06 7.63 2.14
N LYS A 265 -23.08 8.70 1.34
CA LYS A 265 -23.41 8.61 -0.10
C LYS A 265 -22.22 8.33 -1.01
N VAL A 266 -21.00 8.67 -0.58
CA VAL A 266 -19.81 8.66 -1.44
C VAL A 266 -18.65 7.96 -0.76
N ILE A 267 -18.23 8.42 0.43
CA ILE A 267 -16.99 7.93 1.05
C ILE A 267 -17.11 6.46 1.46
N ASN A 268 -18.25 6.02 2.00
CA ASN A 268 -18.47 4.61 2.32
C ASN A 268 -18.42 3.70 1.09
N GLN A 269 -18.94 4.15 -0.06
CA GLN A 269 -18.85 3.37 -1.30
C GLN A 269 -17.40 3.25 -1.76
N LEU A 270 -16.63 4.35 -1.69
CA LEU A 270 -15.20 4.32 -1.98
C LEU A 270 -14.43 3.45 -0.98
N HIS A 271 -14.86 3.37 0.29
CA HIS A 271 -14.24 2.53 1.32
C HIS A 271 -14.47 1.05 1.07
N ASP A 272 -15.69 0.68 0.65
CA ASP A 272 -16.04 -0.69 0.26
C ASP A 272 -15.24 -1.16 -0.97
N GLU A 273 -14.97 -0.26 -1.92
CA GLU A 273 -14.17 -0.55 -3.12
C GLU A 273 -12.66 -0.50 -2.86
N PHE A 274 -12.21 0.46 -2.05
CA PHE A 274 -10.81 0.76 -1.78
C PHE A 274 -10.61 0.98 -0.29
N TYR A 275 -10.21 -0.07 0.43
CA TYR A 275 -10.04 0.00 1.88
C TYR A 275 -8.88 0.93 2.28
N TRP A 276 -9.15 1.81 3.25
CA TRP A 276 -8.13 2.44 4.11
C TRP A 276 -8.53 2.27 5.58
N GLY A 277 -7.55 2.23 6.47
CA GLY A 277 -7.79 2.11 7.89
C GLY A 277 -6.68 1.35 8.60
N TYR A 278 -6.84 1.17 9.92
CA TYR A 278 -5.86 0.43 10.69
C TYR A 278 -5.69 -1.00 10.14
N ALA A 279 -4.43 -1.39 9.95
CA ALA A 279 -4.07 -2.72 9.49
C ALA A 279 -2.69 -3.11 10.05
N PRO A 280 -2.42 -4.41 10.27
CA PRO A 280 -1.15 -4.87 10.83
C PRO A 280 0.07 -4.42 10.04
N GLU A 281 0.01 -4.39 8.71
CA GLU A 281 1.10 -3.95 7.84
C GLU A 281 1.47 -2.48 8.07
N TYR A 282 0.48 -1.62 8.32
CA TYR A 282 0.73 -0.20 8.60
C TYR A 282 1.33 -0.03 10.00
N TYR A 283 0.81 -0.75 10.99
CA TYR A 283 1.42 -0.80 12.32
C TYR A 283 2.89 -1.25 12.25
N LEU A 284 3.18 -2.35 11.54
CA LEU A 284 4.53 -2.88 11.39
C LEU A 284 5.44 -1.87 10.70
N SER A 285 4.95 -1.17 9.68
CA SER A 285 5.74 -0.16 8.98
C SER A 285 6.15 1.00 9.88
N SER A 286 5.21 1.52 10.69
CA SER A 286 5.48 2.58 11.67
C SER A 286 6.36 2.11 12.82
N ALA A 287 6.12 0.90 13.34
CA ALA A 287 6.93 0.31 14.40
C ALA A 287 8.39 0.07 13.96
N ASN A 288 8.61 -0.14 12.66
CA ASN A 288 9.93 -0.29 12.05
C ASN A 288 10.44 0.98 11.35
N HIS A 289 9.76 2.11 11.53
CA HIS A 289 10.22 3.43 11.10
C HIS A 289 10.39 3.57 9.57
N CYS A 290 9.58 2.88 8.77
CA CYS A 290 9.72 2.77 7.32
C CYS A 290 8.43 3.07 6.55
N THR A 291 8.57 3.28 5.24
CA THR A 291 7.41 3.49 4.37
C THR A 291 6.45 2.28 4.37
N PRO A 292 5.12 2.49 4.43
CA PRO A 292 4.11 1.44 4.36
C PRO A 292 4.29 0.45 3.20
N SER A 293 4.86 0.91 2.09
CA SER A 293 5.04 0.11 0.87
C SER A 293 5.89 -1.14 1.05
N TYR A 294 6.89 -1.16 1.95
CA TYR A 294 7.65 -2.39 2.22
C TYR A 294 6.78 -3.44 2.93
N ALA A 295 5.98 -3.02 3.90
CA ALA A 295 5.10 -3.93 4.63
C ALA A 295 4.04 -4.50 3.69
N SER A 296 3.39 -3.65 2.87
CA SER A 296 2.45 -4.10 1.84
C SER A 296 3.12 -5.02 0.82
N PHE A 297 4.38 -4.76 0.43
CA PHE A 297 5.11 -5.63 -0.49
C PHE A 297 5.33 -7.02 0.13
N PHE A 298 5.87 -7.11 1.35
CA PHE A 298 6.12 -8.41 1.98
C PHE A 298 4.84 -9.15 2.35
N TYR A 299 3.81 -8.43 2.80
CA TYR A 299 2.53 -9.01 3.19
C TYR A 299 1.69 -9.44 1.98
N ASN A 300 1.39 -8.54 1.03
CA ASN A 300 0.46 -8.83 -0.06
C ASN A 300 1.10 -9.71 -1.15
N LYS A 301 2.38 -9.50 -1.48
CA LYS A 301 3.01 -10.24 -2.59
C LYS A 301 3.31 -11.69 -2.20
N HIS A 302 3.98 -11.86 -1.07
CA HIS A 302 4.47 -13.16 -0.62
C HIS A 302 3.51 -13.85 0.34
N MET A 303 2.38 -13.21 0.70
CA MET A 303 1.41 -13.73 1.68
C MET A 303 2.11 -14.19 2.97
N LEU A 304 3.13 -13.42 3.39
CA LEU A 304 3.92 -13.79 4.54
C LEU A 304 3.13 -13.59 5.84
N PRO A 305 3.28 -14.51 6.79
CA PRO A 305 2.87 -14.28 8.16
C PRO A 305 3.45 -12.96 8.72
N ILE A 306 2.66 -12.26 9.53
CA ILE A 306 2.96 -10.92 10.08
C ILE A 306 4.30 -10.87 10.85
N ASP A 307 4.64 -11.94 11.57
CA ASP A 307 5.91 -12.08 12.28
C ASP A 307 7.10 -12.04 11.30
N GLN A 308 7.02 -12.75 10.17
CA GLN A 308 8.05 -12.73 9.14
C GLN A 308 8.16 -11.37 8.44
N VAL A 309 7.03 -10.69 8.22
CA VAL A 309 7.02 -9.30 7.71
C VAL A 309 7.78 -8.40 8.69
N GLY A 310 7.51 -8.52 10.00
CA GLY A 310 8.24 -7.77 11.02
C GLY A 310 9.75 -8.03 11.00
N GLU A 311 10.17 -9.29 10.87
CA GLU A 311 11.59 -9.65 10.75
C GLU A 311 12.26 -9.07 9.51
N LEU A 312 11.57 -9.05 8.36
CA LEU A 312 12.07 -8.46 7.12
C LEU A 312 12.19 -6.94 7.23
N LEU A 313 11.20 -6.26 7.79
CA LEU A 313 11.25 -4.81 8.00
C LEU A 313 12.39 -4.42 8.95
N GLY A 314 12.67 -5.23 9.96
CA GLY A 314 13.80 -5.05 10.87
C GLY A 314 15.18 -5.18 10.20
N ARG A 315 15.26 -5.80 9.01
CA ARG A 315 16.50 -5.97 8.24
C ARG A 315 16.79 -4.84 7.25
N LEU A 316 15.83 -3.94 7.02
CA LEU A 316 16.00 -2.84 6.07
C LEU A 316 17.08 -1.87 6.56
N ALA A 317 17.99 -1.50 5.67
CA ALA A 317 18.96 -0.43 5.91
C ALA A 317 18.24 0.91 6.15
N GLU A 318 18.73 1.73 7.07
CA GLU A 318 18.06 2.98 7.51
C GLU A 318 17.81 3.95 6.34
N GLU A 319 18.77 4.07 5.41
CA GLU A 319 18.66 4.91 4.23
C GLU A 319 17.61 4.40 3.22
N LYS A 320 17.30 3.09 3.24
CA LYS A 320 16.31 2.45 2.35
C LYS A 320 14.90 2.50 2.93
N LYS A 321 14.71 2.80 4.22
CA LYS A 321 13.40 2.88 4.87
C LYS A 321 12.55 4.07 4.41
N ILE A 322 13.19 5.14 3.92
CA ILE A 322 12.55 6.41 3.56
C ILE A 322 11.66 6.28 2.32
N SER A 323 12.12 5.54 1.31
CA SER A 323 11.43 5.38 0.02
C SER A 323 11.45 3.93 -0.39
N PHE A 324 10.36 3.48 -1.02
CA PHE A 324 10.25 2.10 -1.46
C PHE A 324 11.21 1.81 -2.62
N ASP A 325 12.04 0.78 -2.44
CA ASP A 325 12.91 0.24 -3.47
C ASP A 325 12.57 -1.23 -3.66
N LYS A 326 11.86 -1.53 -4.76
CA LYS A 326 11.37 -2.87 -5.07
C LYS A 326 12.51 -3.88 -5.21
N ALA A 327 13.62 -3.49 -5.85
CA ALA A 327 14.74 -4.40 -6.07
C ALA A 327 15.43 -4.76 -4.76
N TYR A 328 15.61 -3.76 -3.89
CA TYR A 328 16.14 -3.99 -2.54
C TYR A 328 15.20 -4.84 -1.68
N ALA A 329 13.88 -4.65 -1.78
CA ALA A 329 12.91 -5.49 -1.07
C ALA A 329 13.02 -6.97 -1.47
N GLU A 330 13.13 -7.26 -2.77
CA GLU A 330 13.37 -8.62 -3.29
C GLU A 330 14.69 -9.20 -2.79
N GLU A 331 15.76 -8.41 -2.78
CA GLU A 331 17.08 -8.82 -2.26
C GLU A 331 16.97 -9.24 -0.79
N VAL A 332 16.39 -8.39 0.07
CA VAL A 332 16.20 -8.67 1.50
C VAL A 332 15.34 -9.92 1.71
N TYR A 333 14.27 -10.10 0.91
CA TYR A 333 13.43 -11.29 0.95
C TYR A 333 14.21 -12.58 0.60
N LEU A 334 15.00 -12.54 -0.46
CA LEU A 334 15.82 -13.67 -0.89
C LEU A 334 16.90 -14.01 0.15
N GLU A 335 17.59 -13.02 0.71
CA GLU A 335 18.59 -13.23 1.75
C GLU A 335 17.99 -13.81 3.03
N TYR A 336 16.83 -13.30 3.44
CA TYR A 336 16.07 -13.82 4.56
C TYR A 336 15.78 -15.32 4.40
N ASN A 337 15.35 -15.74 3.21
CA ASN A 337 15.04 -17.16 2.94
C ASN A 337 16.30 -18.01 2.71
N LYS A 338 17.38 -17.47 2.15
CA LYS A 338 18.69 -18.16 2.04
C LYS A 338 19.26 -18.54 3.41
N SER A 339 18.93 -17.80 4.47
CA SER A 339 19.31 -18.18 5.84
C SER A 339 18.59 -19.43 6.38
N LYS A 340 17.64 -19.98 5.61
CA LYS A 340 16.82 -21.14 5.95
C LYS A 340 17.09 -22.36 5.05
N THR A 341 18.30 -22.49 4.49
CA THR A 341 18.67 -23.61 3.60
C THR A 341 18.65 -24.96 4.31
N VAL A 342 18.35 -26.02 3.55
CA VAL A 342 18.36 -27.42 4.00
C VAL A 342 18.95 -28.32 2.92
N ASP A 343 19.50 -29.47 3.29
CA ASP A 343 19.86 -30.50 2.29
C ASP A 343 18.63 -31.39 2.01
N ASP A 344 18.07 -31.24 0.82
CA ASP A 344 16.88 -31.93 0.35
C ASP A 344 17.18 -33.06 -0.64
N ALA A 345 18.45 -33.44 -0.84
CA ALA A 345 18.82 -34.46 -1.83
C ALA A 345 18.10 -35.81 -1.63
N ASN A 346 17.99 -36.25 -0.37
CA ASN A 346 17.28 -37.50 -0.04
C ASN A 346 15.76 -37.36 -0.24
N VAL A 347 15.19 -36.22 0.14
CA VAL A 347 13.76 -35.93 -0.04
C VAL A 347 13.39 -36.00 -1.53
N VAL A 348 14.19 -35.37 -2.39
CA VAL A 348 14.00 -35.41 -3.84
C VAL A 348 14.12 -36.83 -4.38
N ALA A 349 15.07 -37.63 -3.88
CA ALA A 349 15.25 -39.02 -4.29
C ALA A 349 14.03 -39.88 -3.91
N ASP A 350 13.49 -39.70 -2.70
CA ASP A 350 12.31 -40.41 -2.21
C ASP A 350 11.07 -40.07 -3.05
N ILE A 351 10.85 -38.79 -3.33
CA ILE A 351 9.74 -38.32 -4.19
C ILE A 351 9.91 -38.86 -5.61
N LYS A 352 11.13 -38.79 -6.17
CA LYS A 352 11.42 -39.34 -7.50
C LYS A 352 11.10 -40.84 -7.56
N SER A 353 11.44 -41.60 -6.51
CA SER A 353 11.13 -43.03 -6.45
C SER A 353 9.63 -43.30 -6.31
N ALA A 354 8.90 -42.48 -5.56
CA ALA A 354 7.46 -42.65 -5.37
C ALA A 354 6.65 -42.36 -6.64
N ILE A 355 7.13 -41.42 -7.48
CA ILE A 355 6.48 -41.00 -8.73
C ILE A 355 6.90 -41.87 -9.93
N ALA A 356 7.98 -42.65 -9.81
CA ALA A 356 8.57 -43.38 -10.93
C ALA A 356 7.54 -44.25 -11.68
N GLY A 357 7.36 -43.97 -12.98
CA GLY A 357 6.44 -44.71 -13.86
C GLY A 357 4.95 -44.33 -13.74
N LYS A 358 4.60 -43.35 -12.90
CA LYS A 358 3.23 -42.84 -12.74
C LYS A 358 3.00 -41.54 -13.52
N LYS A 359 1.73 -41.28 -13.86
CA LYS A 359 1.29 -39.93 -14.24
C LYS A 359 1.15 -39.08 -12.98
N VAL A 360 1.32 -37.77 -13.06
CA VAL A 360 1.14 -36.90 -11.89
C VAL A 360 -0.07 -36.00 -12.08
N LEU A 361 -1.00 -36.00 -11.13
CA LEU A 361 -2.08 -35.02 -11.04
C LEU A 361 -1.70 -33.93 -10.03
N LEU A 362 -1.56 -32.69 -10.50
CA LEU A 362 -1.51 -31.52 -9.63
C LEU A 362 -2.90 -30.92 -9.49
N LEU A 363 -3.34 -30.71 -8.25
CA LEU A 363 -4.63 -30.12 -7.94
C LEU A 363 -4.44 -28.75 -7.28
N ALA A 364 -4.69 -27.69 -8.04
CA ALA A 364 -4.69 -26.31 -7.56
C ALA A 364 -6.08 -25.90 -7.05
N PRO A 365 -6.18 -24.90 -6.15
CA PRO A 365 -7.45 -24.56 -5.50
C PRO A 365 -8.40 -23.71 -6.37
N GLY A 366 -8.35 -23.84 -7.69
CA GLY A 366 -9.23 -23.12 -8.62
C GLY A 366 -10.70 -23.55 -8.48
N ARG A 367 -11.61 -22.62 -8.77
CA ARG A 367 -13.06 -22.85 -8.69
C ARG A 367 -13.53 -24.00 -9.57
N SER A 368 -12.89 -24.22 -10.72
CA SER A 368 -13.26 -25.25 -11.68
C SER A 368 -13.19 -26.66 -11.12
N VAL A 369 -12.43 -26.89 -10.04
CA VAL A 369 -12.37 -28.17 -9.31
C VAL A 369 -13.76 -28.64 -8.89
N ALA A 370 -14.63 -27.71 -8.47
CA ALA A 370 -16.01 -28.06 -8.08
C ALA A 370 -16.79 -28.75 -9.21
N GLY A 371 -16.55 -28.34 -10.46
CA GLY A 371 -17.24 -28.88 -11.64
C GLY A 371 -16.65 -30.22 -12.13
N ALA A 372 -15.42 -30.54 -11.73
CA ALA A 372 -14.69 -31.74 -12.16
C ALA A 372 -14.42 -32.74 -11.02
N MET A 373 -15.05 -32.57 -9.86
CA MET A 373 -14.75 -33.35 -8.65
C MET A 373 -14.89 -34.87 -8.85
N ASP A 374 -15.91 -35.31 -9.59
CA ASP A 374 -16.12 -36.74 -9.85
C ASP A 374 -15.03 -37.33 -10.75
N GLU A 375 -14.57 -36.56 -11.75
CA GLU A 375 -13.46 -36.96 -12.60
C GLU A 375 -12.14 -36.99 -11.83
N ILE A 376 -11.89 -35.99 -10.98
CA ILE A 376 -10.72 -35.93 -10.10
C ILE A 376 -10.69 -37.13 -9.16
N LYS A 377 -11.82 -37.52 -8.56
CA LYS A 377 -11.92 -38.72 -7.71
C LYS A 377 -11.54 -40.01 -8.44
N ASN A 378 -11.86 -40.13 -9.74
CA ASN A 378 -11.46 -41.28 -10.53
C ASN A 378 -9.93 -41.35 -10.68
N TYR A 379 -9.27 -40.22 -10.91
CA TYR A 379 -7.80 -40.16 -10.96
C TYR A 379 -7.16 -40.44 -9.59
N VAL A 380 -7.76 -39.94 -8.50
CA VAL A 380 -7.27 -40.21 -7.13
C VAL A 380 -7.37 -41.70 -6.76
N ALA A 381 -8.35 -42.41 -7.30
CA ALA A 381 -8.52 -43.84 -7.08
C ALA A 381 -7.62 -44.73 -7.98
N ASP A 382 -6.92 -44.15 -8.96
CA ASP A 382 -6.07 -44.87 -9.90
C ASP A 382 -4.62 -44.94 -9.41
N ASP A 383 -4.16 -46.14 -9.03
CA ASP A 383 -2.79 -46.38 -8.53
C ASP A 383 -1.68 -45.98 -9.52
N SER A 384 -2.00 -45.85 -10.81
CA SER A 384 -1.08 -45.37 -11.85
C SER A 384 -0.89 -43.85 -11.87
N VAL A 385 -1.68 -43.12 -11.07
CA VAL A 385 -1.62 -41.68 -10.87
C VAL A 385 -1.02 -41.39 -9.50
N PHE A 386 -0.15 -40.39 -9.44
CA PHE A 386 0.38 -39.81 -8.22
C PHE A 386 -0.19 -38.42 -8.04
N THR A 387 -0.73 -38.12 -6.87
CA THR A 387 -1.58 -36.95 -6.64
C THR A 387 -0.93 -35.97 -5.67
N ILE A 388 -0.85 -34.69 -6.06
CA ILE A 388 -0.35 -33.62 -5.20
C ILE A 388 -1.36 -32.49 -5.15
N GLY A 389 -1.92 -32.24 -3.96
CA GLY A 389 -2.75 -31.07 -3.68
C GLY A 389 -1.89 -29.84 -3.39
N LEU A 390 -2.21 -28.70 -3.99
CA LEU A 390 -1.48 -27.45 -3.79
C LEU A 390 -2.20 -26.58 -2.76
N ASN A 391 -1.60 -26.42 -1.57
CA ASN A 391 -2.15 -25.69 -0.41
C ASN A 391 -3.49 -26.20 0.15
N ASN A 392 -4.08 -27.26 -0.42
CA ASN A 392 -5.38 -27.81 0.00
C ASN A 392 -5.43 -29.30 -0.37
N ASP A 393 -6.20 -30.09 0.38
CA ASP A 393 -6.40 -31.52 0.16
C ASP A 393 -7.76 -31.88 -0.48
N PHE A 394 -8.67 -30.92 -0.54
CA PHE A 394 -9.99 -30.99 -1.16
C PHE A 394 -10.90 -32.07 -0.56
N ASP A 395 -10.65 -32.46 0.70
CA ASP A 395 -11.26 -33.63 1.34
C ASP A 395 -11.03 -34.94 0.54
N LEU A 396 -9.92 -35.02 -0.20
CA LEU A 396 -9.52 -36.18 -0.98
C LEU A 396 -8.34 -36.91 -0.32
N ALA A 397 -8.24 -38.21 -0.59
CA ALA A 397 -7.12 -39.04 -0.14
C ALA A 397 -5.92 -38.88 -1.09
N LEU A 398 -5.34 -37.68 -1.13
CA LEU A 398 -4.18 -37.37 -1.97
C LEU A 398 -2.90 -38.00 -1.41
N ASP A 399 -1.93 -38.32 -2.28
CA ASP A 399 -0.65 -38.90 -1.85
C ASP A 399 0.16 -37.90 -1.01
N TYR A 400 0.20 -36.63 -1.46
CA TYR A 400 0.86 -35.53 -0.76
C TYR A 400 0.09 -34.21 -0.90
N ILE A 401 0.29 -33.33 0.07
CA ILE A 401 -0.05 -31.91 -0.02
C ILE A 401 1.26 -31.13 -0.11
N LEU A 402 1.44 -30.33 -1.17
CA LEU A 402 2.53 -29.37 -1.26
C LEU A 402 2.01 -27.99 -0.88
N THR A 403 2.56 -27.40 0.17
CA THR A 403 2.10 -26.09 0.65
C THR A 403 3.23 -25.10 0.85
N THR A 404 2.96 -23.85 0.49
CA THR A 404 3.80 -22.68 0.74
C THR A 404 3.16 -21.73 1.75
N ARG A 405 2.09 -22.17 2.44
CA ARG A 405 1.33 -21.40 3.43
C ARG A 405 1.48 -22.03 4.82
N ALA A 406 1.79 -21.22 5.81
CA ALA A 406 2.01 -21.70 7.18
C ALA A 406 0.75 -22.32 7.81
N GLU A 407 -0.42 -21.73 7.54
CA GLU A 407 -1.71 -22.24 8.04
C GLU A 407 -2.03 -23.62 7.46
N ALA A 408 -2.02 -23.76 6.12
CA ALA A 408 -2.22 -25.04 5.45
C ALA A 408 -1.18 -26.10 5.84
N TYR A 409 0.07 -25.71 6.12
CA TYR A 409 1.08 -26.61 6.68
C TYR A 409 0.68 -27.13 8.07
N ASN A 410 0.26 -26.23 8.98
CA ASN A 410 -0.12 -26.60 10.33
C ASN A 410 -1.35 -27.52 10.35
N ASP A 411 -2.35 -27.23 9.51
CA ASP A 411 -3.57 -28.03 9.40
C ASP A 411 -3.24 -29.44 8.88
N ALA A 412 -2.51 -29.54 7.76
CA ALA A 412 -2.12 -30.81 7.17
C ALA A 412 -1.28 -31.69 8.12
N VAL A 413 -0.37 -31.09 8.89
CA VAL A 413 0.43 -31.80 9.91
C VAL A 413 -0.46 -32.27 11.06
N THR A 414 -1.40 -31.44 11.52
CA THR A 414 -2.33 -31.78 12.61
C THR A 414 -3.25 -32.95 12.23
N GLU A 415 -3.65 -33.00 10.97
CA GLU A 415 -4.46 -34.10 10.41
C GLU A 415 -3.64 -35.35 10.04
N GLY A 416 -2.31 -35.30 10.18
CA GLY A 416 -1.42 -36.43 9.89
C GLY A 416 -1.23 -36.72 8.40
N LYS A 417 -1.50 -35.75 7.53
CA LYS A 417 -1.33 -35.87 6.07
C LYS A 417 0.16 -35.96 5.70
N ASN A 418 0.44 -36.47 4.50
CA ASN A 418 1.78 -36.41 3.93
C ASN A 418 2.00 -35.02 3.33
N VAL A 419 3.06 -34.33 3.75
CA VAL A 419 3.26 -32.91 3.41
C VAL A 419 4.63 -32.70 2.80
N ILE A 420 4.67 -32.02 1.65
CA ILE A 420 5.87 -31.44 1.06
C ILE A 420 5.85 -29.94 1.36
N VAL A 421 6.91 -29.42 1.96
CA VAL A 421 6.96 -28.02 2.40
C VAL A 421 8.35 -27.42 2.13
N PRO A 422 8.46 -26.18 1.63
CA PRO A 422 9.74 -25.52 1.50
C PRO A 422 10.27 -25.03 2.86
N SER A 423 11.59 -24.90 2.94
CA SER A 423 12.32 -24.60 4.18
C SER A 423 12.09 -23.20 4.75
N ASN A 424 11.46 -22.30 3.99
CA ASN A 424 11.02 -20.99 4.48
C ASN A 424 9.81 -21.09 5.42
N ILE A 425 9.03 -22.17 5.34
CA ILE A 425 7.86 -22.45 6.20
C ILE A 425 8.24 -23.38 7.36
N SER A 426 8.98 -24.47 7.10
CA SER A 426 9.39 -25.41 8.16
C SER A 426 10.83 -25.87 7.97
N LYS A 427 11.60 -25.91 9.07
CA LYS A 427 13.00 -26.38 9.07
C LYS A 427 13.16 -27.85 9.50
N GLY A 428 12.08 -28.52 9.88
CA GLY A 428 12.15 -29.85 10.50
C GLY A 428 11.19 -30.84 9.87
N GLY A 429 11.74 -31.87 9.23
CA GLY A 429 10.98 -33.06 8.86
C GLY A 429 10.73 -33.92 10.11
N ARG A 430 9.47 -34.09 10.49
CA ARG A 430 9.05 -35.09 11.50
C ARG A 430 7.87 -35.88 10.94
N GLY A 431 7.92 -37.20 11.06
CA GLY A 431 6.86 -38.08 10.55
C GLY A 431 6.70 -37.93 9.03
N ASN A 432 5.50 -37.54 8.61
CA ASN A 432 5.08 -37.50 7.21
C ASN A 432 5.46 -36.18 6.48
N VAL A 433 6.41 -35.41 7.03
CA VAL A 433 6.83 -34.09 6.49
C VAL A 433 8.15 -34.19 5.75
N MET A 434 8.10 -33.83 4.47
CA MET A 434 9.23 -33.70 3.55
C MET A 434 9.59 -32.23 3.35
N VAL A 435 10.82 -31.84 3.68
CA VAL A 435 11.27 -30.44 3.58
C VAL A 435 12.17 -30.25 2.36
N LEU A 436 11.79 -29.32 1.49
CA LEU A 436 12.56 -28.92 0.31
C LEU A 436 13.38 -27.66 0.60
N ASP A 437 14.56 -27.54 -0.01
CA ASP A 437 15.32 -26.28 0.04
C ASP A 437 14.62 -25.21 -0.78
N TYR A 438 14.06 -24.21 -0.09
CA TYR A 438 13.30 -23.14 -0.73
C TYR A 438 14.03 -22.52 -1.94
N SER A 439 15.32 -22.25 -1.81
CA SER A 439 16.07 -21.50 -2.84
C SER A 439 16.30 -22.31 -4.11
N LYS A 440 16.22 -23.64 -4.06
CA LYS A 440 16.42 -24.51 -5.23
C LYS A 440 15.20 -24.63 -6.15
N TRP A 441 13.99 -24.34 -5.63
CA TRP A 441 12.74 -24.69 -6.33
C TRP A 441 11.90 -23.50 -6.78
N ILE A 442 12.33 -22.28 -6.49
CA ILE A 442 11.70 -21.03 -6.94
C ILE A 442 12.27 -20.55 -8.29
N GLU A 443 11.56 -19.66 -8.98
CA GLU A 443 12.12 -18.89 -10.10
C GLU A 443 12.33 -17.43 -9.67
N VAL A 444 13.42 -16.82 -10.14
CA VAL A 444 13.72 -15.40 -9.89
C VAL A 444 14.02 -14.73 -11.23
N ASP A 445 13.22 -13.73 -11.58
CA ASP A 445 13.41 -12.85 -12.73
C ASP A 445 13.46 -11.37 -12.28
N GLU A 446 12.58 -10.51 -12.79
CA GLU A 446 12.31 -9.18 -12.21
C GLU A 446 11.64 -9.28 -10.83
N GLN A 447 11.16 -10.46 -10.45
CA GLN A 447 10.59 -10.77 -9.16
C GLN A 447 10.79 -12.23 -8.76
N THR A 448 10.56 -12.52 -7.48
CA THR A 448 10.51 -13.89 -6.98
C THR A 448 9.16 -14.55 -7.29
N HIS A 449 9.20 -15.77 -7.84
CA HIS A 449 8.05 -16.64 -8.08
C HIS A 449 8.21 -17.93 -7.28
N ASP A 450 7.47 -18.02 -6.18
CA ASP A 450 7.64 -19.02 -5.12
C ASP A 450 6.34 -19.75 -4.74
N SER A 451 5.37 -19.75 -5.64
CA SER A 451 4.09 -20.43 -5.41
C SER A 451 4.25 -21.95 -5.31
N ALA A 452 3.29 -22.60 -4.65
CA ALA A 452 3.19 -24.06 -4.61
C ALA A 452 3.25 -24.68 -6.03
N SER A 453 2.63 -24.04 -7.02
CA SER A 453 2.64 -24.51 -8.42
C SER A 453 4.04 -24.45 -9.04
N VAL A 454 4.80 -23.37 -8.81
CA VAL A 454 6.16 -23.23 -9.34
C VAL A 454 7.10 -24.26 -8.70
N ILE A 455 7.05 -24.38 -7.37
CA ILE A 455 7.86 -25.34 -6.61
C ILE A 455 7.52 -26.78 -7.03
N ALA A 456 6.23 -27.13 -7.09
CA ALA A 456 5.79 -28.45 -7.54
C ALA A 456 6.32 -28.76 -8.94
N MET A 457 6.13 -27.85 -9.90
CA MET A 457 6.52 -28.10 -11.28
C MET A 457 8.04 -28.24 -11.45
N ASN A 458 8.84 -27.43 -10.76
CA ASN A 458 10.29 -27.54 -10.77
C ASN A 458 10.76 -28.86 -10.14
N LEU A 459 10.12 -29.30 -9.05
CA LEU A 459 10.37 -30.60 -8.44
C LEU A 459 10.03 -31.75 -9.39
N LEU A 460 8.86 -31.73 -10.04
CA LEU A 460 8.43 -32.77 -10.98
C LEU A 460 9.36 -32.86 -12.21
N ARG A 461 9.82 -31.72 -12.73
CA ARG A 461 10.84 -31.67 -13.79
C ARG A 461 12.14 -32.34 -13.35
N LYS A 462 12.59 -32.08 -12.13
CA LYS A 462 13.79 -32.73 -11.56
C LYS A 462 13.59 -34.24 -11.34
N CYS A 463 12.36 -34.66 -11.05
CA CYS A 463 11.97 -36.07 -10.95
C CYS A 463 11.79 -36.75 -12.32
N GLU A 464 11.95 -36.01 -13.44
CA GLU A 464 11.86 -36.50 -14.81
C GLU A 464 10.47 -37.03 -15.20
N VAL A 465 9.42 -36.47 -14.59
CA VAL A 465 8.03 -36.81 -14.92
C VAL A 465 7.72 -36.46 -16.38
N LYS A 466 7.04 -37.37 -17.07
CA LYS A 466 6.70 -37.24 -18.49
C LYS A 466 5.28 -36.77 -18.75
N GLU A 467 4.35 -37.08 -17.85
CA GLU A 467 2.93 -36.76 -18.00
C GLU A 467 2.43 -36.09 -16.72
N ILE A 468 1.97 -34.84 -16.86
CA ILE A 468 1.41 -34.04 -15.77
C ILE A 468 0.00 -33.60 -16.16
N MET A 469 -0.96 -33.95 -15.33
CA MET A 469 -2.35 -33.52 -15.41
C MET A 469 -2.56 -32.37 -14.42
N LEU A 470 -3.24 -31.32 -14.86
CA LEU A 470 -3.47 -30.10 -14.10
C LEU A 470 -4.98 -29.89 -13.92
N ALA A 471 -5.44 -29.81 -12.67
CA ALA A 471 -6.82 -29.47 -12.32
C ALA A 471 -6.84 -28.25 -11.39
N GLY A 472 -7.81 -27.35 -11.58
CA GLY A 472 -7.95 -26.13 -10.79
C GLY A 472 -6.95 -25.01 -11.11
N PHE A 473 -6.32 -25.05 -12.29
CA PHE A 473 -5.41 -24.01 -12.77
C PHE A 473 -6.14 -22.93 -13.58
N ASP A 474 -7.22 -22.40 -13.04
CA ASP A 474 -8.21 -21.55 -13.75
C ASP A 474 -7.60 -20.24 -14.25
N GLY A 475 -6.64 -19.72 -13.50
CA GLY A 475 -6.12 -18.36 -13.65
C GLY A 475 -6.73 -17.37 -12.68
N PHE A 476 -6.17 -16.16 -12.67
CA PHE A 476 -6.60 -15.09 -11.78
C PHE A 476 -7.63 -14.18 -12.49
N SER A 477 -8.59 -13.69 -11.72
CA SER A 477 -9.68 -12.79 -12.11
C SER A 477 -9.83 -11.68 -11.06
N VAL A 478 -10.39 -10.55 -11.49
CA VAL A 478 -10.78 -9.45 -10.59
C VAL A 478 -12.03 -9.81 -9.78
N ASP A 479 -12.88 -10.71 -10.29
CA ASP A 479 -13.98 -11.27 -9.50
C ASP A 479 -13.40 -12.31 -8.54
N ILE A 480 -13.39 -11.94 -7.25
CA ILE A 480 -12.90 -12.77 -6.16
C ILE A 480 -13.61 -14.12 -6.08
N ASN A 481 -14.86 -14.20 -6.56
CA ASN A 481 -15.64 -15.44 -6.56
C ASN A 481 -15.20 -16.41 -7.65
N GLU A 482 -14.48 -15.97 -8.69
CA GLU A 482 -14.02 -16.84 -9.77
C GLU A 482 -12.69 -17.56 -9.46
N ASN A 483 -11.93 -17.07 -8.48
CA ASN A 483 -10.53 -17.47 -8.30
C ASN A 483 -10.34 -18.81 -7.57
N TYR A 484 -11.15 -19.10 -6.55
CA TYR A 484 -10.90 -20.22 -5.64
C TYR A 484 -12.13 -21.09 -5.39
N PHE A 485 -11.89 -22.38 -5.21
CA PHE A 485 -12.88 -23.39 -4.79
C PHE A 485 -13.44 -23.08 -3.39
N ASP A 486 -12.56 -22.84 -2.42
CA ASP A 486 -12.92 -22.48 -1.06
C ASP A 486 -13.02 -20.95 -0.91
N ALA A 487 -14.11 -20.49 -0.32
CA ALA A 487 -14.32 -19.08 0.00
C ALA A 487 -13.31 -18.55 1.03
N SER A 488 -12.76 -19.40 1.90
CA SER A 488 -11.73 -19.03 2.88
C SER A 488 -10.41 -18.60 2.23
N MET A 489 -10.12 -19.09 1.01
CA MET A 489 -8.88 -18.85 0.28
C MET A 489 -8.93 -17.59 -0.60
N ARG A 490 -10.09 -16.94 -0.65
CA ARG A 490 -10.35 -15.78 -1.51
C ARG A 490 -9.46 -14.61 -1.15
N HIS A 491 -8.78 -14.10 -2.17
CA HIS A 491 -7.95 -12.91 -2.06
C HIS A 491 -8.29 -11.97 -3.22
N PRO A 492 -8.52 -10.67 -2.95
CA PRO A 492 -8.78 -9.71 -4.02
C PRO A 492 -7.52 -9.51 -4.87
N TYR A 493 -7.71 -9.36 -6.18
CA TYR A 493 -6.66 -8.98 -7.12
C TYR A 493 -7.15 -7.81 -7.94
N ASN A 494 -6.28 -6.82 -8.16
CA ASN A 494 -6.56 -5.80 -9.17
C ASN A 494 -6.32 -6.34 -10.59
N ALA A 495 -6.77 -5.59 -11.60
CA ALA A 495 -6.71 -6.01 -13.00
C ALA A 495 -5.27 -6.25 -13.49
N GLU A 496 -4.33 -5.38 -13.08
CA GLU A 496 -2.93 -5.46 -13.49
C GLU A 496 -2.23 -6.69 -12.87
N GLU A 497 -2.46 -6.95 -11.59
CA GLU A 497 -1.95 -8.12 -10.87
C GLU A 497 -2.46 -9.43 -11.48
N ALA A 498 -3.76 -9.51 -11.75
CA ALA A 498 -4.37 -10.68 -12.37
C ALA A 498 -3.77 -10.93 -13.76
N GLN A 499 -3.61 -9.88 -14.58
CA GLN A 499 -3.01 -9.98 -15.91
C GLN A 499 -1.56 -10.48 -15.83
N LYS A 500 -0.70 -9.83 -15.05
CA LYS A 500 0.73 -10.19 -14.91
C LYS A 500 0.92 -11.63 -14.44
N ARG A 501 0.14 -12.06 -13.44
CA ARG A 501 0.19 -13.45 -12.95
C ARG A 501 -0.21 -14.44 -14.04
N ASN A 502 -1.27 -14.13 -14.80
CA ASN A 502 -1.72 -15.02 -15.86
C ASN A 502 -0.71 -15.13 -17.01
N GLU A 503 -0.09 -14.02 -17.40
CA GLU A 503 0.97 -14.01 -18.42
C GLU A 503 2.19 -14.84 -17.98
N TYR A 504 2.62 -14.69 -16.72
CA TYR A 504 3.71 -15.50 -16.15
C TYR A 504 3.41 -17.00 -16.24
N TYR A 505 2.27 -17.46 -15.70
CA TYR A 505 1.95 -18.89 -15.70
C TYR A 505 1.79 -19.46 -17.12
N LYS A 506 1.24 -18.68 -18.05
CA LYS A 506 1.15 -19.09 -19.46
C LYS A 506 2.53 -19.34 -20.07
N GLN A 507 3.49 -18.45 -19.83
CA GLN A 507 4.87 -18.62 -20.27
C GLN A 507 5.57 -19.79 -19.55
N PHE A 508 5.33 -19.91 -18.24
CA PHE A 508 5.89 -20.98 -17.41
C PHE A 508 5.46 -22.36 -17.90
N PHE A 509 4.17 -22.60 -18.10
CA PHE A 509 3.68 -23.89 -18.60
C PHE A 509 4.11 -24.14 -20.06
N ALA A 510 4.20 -23.11 -20.90
CA ALA A 510 4.74 -23.26 -22.25
C ALA A 510 6.22 -23.71 -22.24
N LYS A 511 7.04 -23.18 -21.34
CA LYS A 511 8.43 -23.61 -21.13
C LYS A 511 8.51 -25.07 -20.68
N VAL A 512 7.66 -25.48 -19.74
CA VAL A 512 7.57 -26.87 -19.27
C VAL A 512 7.23 -27.83 -20.43
N LYS A 513 6.24 -27.48 -21.25
CA LYS A 513 5.85 -28.26 -22.44
C LYS A 513 7.00 -28.36 -23.47
N ALA A 514 7.72 -27.26 -23.70
CA ALA A 514 8.84 -27.21 -24.65
C ALA A 514 10.02 -28.12 -24.24
N GLU A 515 10.16 -28.46 -22.96
CA GLU A 515 11.16 -29.39 -22.44
C GLU A 515 10.77 -30.88 -22.60
N GLY A 516 9.62 -31.15 -23.24
CA GLY A 516 9.18 -32.50 -23.57
C GLY A 516 8.33 -33.18 -22.49
N VAL A 517 7.77 -32.41 -21.55
CA VAL A 517 6.77 -32.89 -20.60
C VAL A 517 5.38 -32.72 -21.23
N ASN A 518 4.60 -33.79 -21.26
CA ASN A 518 3.19 -33.72 -21.68
C ASN A 518 2.36 -33.12 -20.54
N VAL A 519 1.75 -31.95 -20.78
CA VAL A 519 0.93 -31.25 -19.79
C VAL A 519 -0.51 -31.19 -20.31
N GLU A 520 -1.41 -31.82 -19.57
CA GLU A 520 -2.85 -31.92 -19.86
C GLU A 520 -3.65 -31.14 -18.82
N PHE A 521 -4.62 -30.33 -19.25
CA PHE A 521 -5.53 -29.63 -18.35
C PHE A 521 -6.84 -30.40 -18.24
N ILE A 522 -7.17 -30.89 -17.04
CA ILE A 522 -8.41 -31.63 -16.75
C ILE A 522 -9.58 -30.66 -16.57
N THR A 523 -9.28 -29.43 -16.13
CA THR A 523 -10.28 -28.37 -15.97
C THR A 523 -9.98 -27.19 -16.89
N PRO A 524 -10.99 -26.35 -17.23
CA PRO A 524 -10.76 -25.13 -17.98
C PRO A 524 -9.66 -24.25 -17.37
N SER A 525 -8.76 -23.73 -18.20
CA SER A 525 -7.57 -22.99 -17.77
C SER A 525 -7.27 -21.85 -18.73
N LYS A 526 -6.92 -20.67 -18.21
CA LYS A 526 -6.40 -19.55 -19.02
C LYS A 526 -5.00 -19.82 -19.59
N TYR A 527 -4.35 -20.91 -19.18
CA TYR A 527 -2.98 -21.26 -19.53
C TYR A 527 -2.85 -22.32 -20.63
N GLU A 528 -3.99 -22.82 -21.13
CA GLU A 528 -4.05 -23.56 -22.39
C GLU A 528 -3.70 -22.63 -23.57
#